data_AF-A0A0M1J4T3-F1
#
_entry.id   AF-A0A0M1J4T3-F1
#
_cell.length_a   1.000
_cell.length_b   1.000
_cell.length_c   1.000
_cell.angle_alpha   90.00
_cell.angle_beta   90.00
_cell.angle_gamma   90.00
#
_symmetry.space_group_name_H-M   'P 1'
#
loop_
_entity.id
_entity.type
_entity.pdbx_description
1 polymer ?
#
loop_
_entity_poly.entity_id
_entity_poly.type
_entity_poly.pdbx_seq_one_letter_code
_entity_poly.pdbx_strand_id
1 'polypeptide(L)'
;MPETWVILTTLSLLFAYTSSYIWPGGDQIVQLEKSFFCKQSAERNYIARKNECGRQARIIKPGFTFSPFINLIYSTQTVDMVNVPDGHYAILVARDGKDLPADRVAAPEWIATEAPKMLDAEYFLTHGGYRGP
;
A
#
# COMPACT_ATOMS: atom_id res chain seq x y z
N MET A 1 -14.26 32.54 29.58
CA MET A 1 -12.98 32.55 28.81
C MET A 1 -12.10 31.30 29.00
N PRO A 2 -12.07 30.57 30.14
CA PRO A 2 -11.37 29.27 30.21
C PRO A 2 -12.16 28.11 29.55
N GLU A 3 -13.48 28.22 29.40
CA GLU A 3 -14.29 27.16 28.80
C GLU A 3 -14.00 26.89 27.31
N THR A 4 -13.61 27.91 26.53
CA THR A 4 -13.38 27.77 25.09
C THR A 4 -12.13 26.94 24.77
N TRP A 5 -11.07 27.03 25.58
CA TRP A 5 -9.86 26.25 25.39
C TRP A 5 -10.07 24.77 25.67
N VAL A 6 -10.87 24.43 26.67
CA VAL A 6 -11.24 23.04 26.98
C VAL A 6 -12.06 22.42 25.85
N ILE A 7 -12.98 23.19 25.27
CA ILE A 7 -13.77 22.73 24.12
C ILE A 7 -12.87 22.52 22.89
N LEU A 8 -11.92 23.43 22.62
CA LEU A 8 -11.01 23.29 21.49
C LEU A 8 -10.05 22.09 21.63
N THR A 9 -9.52 21.84 22.84
CA THR A 9 -8.61 20.71 23.06
C THR A 9 -9.34 19.38 22.97
N THR A 10 -10.56 19.29 23.52
CA THR A 10 -11.38 18.08 23.42
C THR A 10 -11.80 17.78 21.97
N LEU A 11 -12.19 18.81 21.21
CA LEU A 11 -12.54 18.66 19.80
C LEU A 11 -11.34 18.21 18.95
N SER A 12 -10.15 18.76 19.21
CA SER A 12 -8.92 18.39 18.53
C SER A 12 -8.52 16.93 18.81
N LEU A 13 -8.60 16.50 20.08
CA LEU A 13 -8.34 15.11 20.46
C LEU A 13 -9.34 14.13 19.81
N LEU A 14 -10.62 14.51 19.75
CA LEU A 14 -11.65 13.71 19.09
C LEU A 14 -11.37 13.59 17.58
N PHE A 15 -11.04 14.70 16.92
CA PHE A 15 -10.67 14.68 15.50
C PHE A 15 -9.45 13.79 15.24
N ALA A 16 -8.39 13.94 16.05
CA ALA A 16 -7.20 13.10 15.96
C ALA A 16 -7.55 11.62 16.13
N TYR A 17 -8.40 11.27 17.10
CA TYR A 17 -8.85 9.89 17.32
C TYR A 17 -9.59 9.32 16.11
N THR A 18 -10.57 10.06 15.57
CA THR A 18 -11.38 9.61 14.42
C THR A 18 -10.54 9.45 13.14
N SER A 19 -9.50 10.25 12.94
CA SER A 19 -8.62 10.16 11.78
C SER A 19 -7.59 9.03 11.83
N SER A 20 -7.46 8.34 12.97
CA SER A 20 -6.33 7.45 13.28
C SER A 20 -6.61 5.95 13.19
N TYR A 21 -7.78 5.54 12.71
CA TYR A 21 -8.10 4.13 12.54
C TYR A 21 -8.67 3.82 11.15
N ILE A 22 -8.46 2.59 10.69
CA ILE A 22 -9.14 2.02 9.52
C ILE A 22 -9.66 0.64 9.95
N TRP A 23 -10.89 0.34 9.54
CA TRP A 23 -11.52 -0.95 9.79
C TRP A 23 -12.14 -1.49 8.48
N PRO A 24 -11.32 -2.09 7.60
CA PRO A 24 -11.83 -2.84 6.46
C PRO A 24 -12.63 -4.08 6.90
N GLY A 25 -13.66 -4.42 6.12
CA GLY A 25 -14.43 -5.66 6.28
C GLY A 25 -13.59 -6.92 6.01
N GLY A 26 -14.15 -8.09 6.33
CA GLY A 26 -13.43 -9.38 6.31
C GLY A 26 -12.79 -9.75 4.96
N ASP A 27 -13.46 -9.43 3.85
CA ASP A 27 -13.00 -9.74 2.49
C ASP A 27 -12.48 -8.50 1.75
N GLN A 28 -12.09 -7.45 2.49
CA GLN A 28 -11.68 -6.17 1.91
C GLN A 28 -10.27 -5.81 2.31
N ILE A 29 -9.52 -5.28 1.36
CA ILE A 29 -8.21 -4.68 1.61
C ILE A 29 -8.29 -3.17 1.37
N VAL A 30 -7.45 -2.42 2.07
CA VAL A 30 -7.34 -0.97 1.83
C VAL A 30 -6.02 -0.68 1.13
N GLN A 31 -6.13 -0.08 -0.05
CA GLN A 31 -5.01 0.51 -0.78
C GLN A 31 -4.76 1.91 -0.26
N LEU A 32 -3.48 2.25 -0.09
CA LEU A 32 -3.06 3.55 0.42
C LEU A 32 -2.45 4.39 -0.70
N GLU A 33 -2.87 5.64 -0.79
CA GLU A 33 -2.25 6.64 -1.64
C GLU A 33 -1.78 7.80 -0.77
N LYS A 34 -0.48 8.12 -0.80
CA LYS A 34 0.08 9.17 0.04
C LYS A 34 -0.08 10.53 -0.63
N SER A 35 -0.80 11.43 0.02
CA SER A 35 -1.09 12.78 -0.51
C SER A 35 -0.28 13.87 0.18
N PHE A 36 0.02 13.71 1.48
CA PHE A 36 0.71 14.73 2.29
C PHE A 36 2.09 14.27 2.78
N PHE A 37 3.00 15.24 3.01
CA PHE A 37 4.37 15.03 3.51
C PHE A 37 5.21 14.06 2.66
N CYS A 38 5.14 14.19 1.34
CA CYS A 38 5.82 13.32 0.40
C CYS A 38 6.61 14.09 -0.65
N LYS A 39 7.62 13.44 -1.22
CA LYS A 39 8.36 13.97 -2.38
C LYS A 39 7.59 13.64 -3.65
N GLN A 40 7.64 14.51 -4.64
CA GLN A 40 7.03 14.22 -5.94
C GLN A 40 7.64 12.93 -6.51
N SER A 41 6.78 11.98 -6.88
CA SER A 41 7.23 10.69 -7.42
C SER A 41 7.78 10.88 -8.84
N ALA A 42 8.75 10.06 -9.21
CA ALA A 42 9.27 10.02 -10.56
C ALA A 42 8.22 9.43 -11.52
N GLU A 43 7.90 10.15 -12.60
CA GLU A 43 6.85 9.79 -13.59
C GLU A 43 6.92 8.35 -14.15
N ARG A 44 8.06 7.66 -14.01
CA ARG A 44 8.25 6.30 -14.55
C ARG A 44 7.77 5.17 -13.64
N ASN A 45 7.53 5.42 -12.36
CA ASN A 45 7.08 4.38 -11.44
C ASN A 45 5.57 4.50 -11.21
N TYR A 46 4.85 3.39 -11.32
CA TYR A 46 3.40 3.34 -11.02
C TYR A 46 3.14 3.27 -9.51
N ILE A 47 4.09 2.71 -8.76
CA ILE A 47 4.03 2.56 -7.31
C ILE A 47 5.10 3.46 -6.67
N ALA A 48 4.66 4.31 -5.77
CA ALA A 48 5.49 5.25 -5.03
C ALA A 48 6.48 4.51 -4.12
N ARG A 49 7.75 4.92 -4.15
CA ARG A 49 8.83 4.32 -3.35
C ARG A 49 9.30 5.29 -2.27
N LYS A 50 9.69 4.76 -1.10
CA LYS A 50 10.45 5.48 -0.05
C LYS A 50 10.07 6.96 0.12
N ASN A 51 8.86 7.21 0.63
CA ASN A 51 8.33 8.56 0.94
C ASN A 51 7.91 9.42 -0.26
N GLU A 52 7.73 8.82 -1.43
CA GLU A 52 7.11 9.46 -2.59
C GLU A 52 5.59 9.58 -2.45
N CYS A 53 5.03 10.59 -3.12
CA CYS A 53 3.60 10.80 -3.24
C CYS A 53 3.00 9.78 -4.22
N GLY A 54 1.74 9.41 -4.00
CA GLY A 54 1.01 8.47 -4.87
C GLY A 54 0.79 7.10 -4.24
N ARG A 55 0.42 6.14 -5.08
CA ARG A 55 -0.01 4.80 -4.65
C ARG A 55 1.12 4.03 -3.99
N GLN A 56 0.91 3.61 -2.75
CA GLN A 56 1.92 2.91 -1.97
C GLN A 56 1.87 1.40 -2.26
N ALA A 57 3.02 0.72 -2.17
CA ALA A 57 3.08 -0.74 -2.27
C ALA A 57 2.40 -1.44 -1.09
N ARG A 58 2.40 -0.79 0.08
CA ARG A 58 1.81 -1.30 1.31
C ARG A 58 0.29 -1.27 1.25
N ILE A 59 -0.32 -2.42 1.49
CA ILE A 59 -1.77 -2.60 1.66
C ILE A 59 -2.12 -2.84 3.13
N ILE A 60 -3.30 -2.41 3.56
CA ILE A 60 -3.85 -2.76 4.88
C ILE A 60 -4.75 -3.98 4.71
N LYS A 61 -4.47 -5.01 5.51
CA LYS A 61 -5.23 -6.27 5.54
C LYS A 61 -6.58 -6.09 6.25
N PRO A 62 -7.54 -7.00 6.05
CA PRO A 62 -8.77 -7.04 6.83
C PRO A 62 -8.54 -6.96 8.34
N GLY A 63 -9.43 -6.28 9.05
CA GLY A 63 -9.37 -6.12 10.51
C GLY A 63 -8.98 -4.71 10.97
N PHE A 64 -9.00 -4.51 12.29
CA PHE A 64 -8.73 -3.20 12.88
C PHE A 64 -7.24 -2.85 12.82
N THR A 65 -6.91 -1.77 12.11
CA THR A 65 -5.55 -1.21 12.08
C THR A 65 -5.56 0.19 12.65
N PHE A 66 -4.79 0.41 13.70
CA PHE A 66 -4.58 1.73 14.30
C PHE A 66 -3.27 2.34 13.79
N SER A 67 -3.37 3.51 13.17
CA SER A 67 -2.22 4.28 12.73
C SER A 67 -2.53 5.77 12.83
N PRO A 68 -1.77 6.56 13.62
CA PRO A 68 -2.06 7.97 13.84
C PRO A 68 -2.20 8.76 12.54
N PHE A 69 -3.30 9.50 12.39
CA PHE A 69 -3.58 10.39 11.26
C PHE A 69 -3.58 9.71 9.88
N ILE A 70 -3.84 8.40 9.82
CA ILE A 70 -3.78 7.65 8.57
C ILE A 70 -4.75 8.18 7.50
N ASN A 71 -5.99 8.52 7.87
CA ASN A 71 -6.98 9.08 6.93
C ASN A 71 -6.71 10.54 6.55
N LEU A 72 -5.76 11.20 7.24
CA LEU A 72 -5.35 12.56 6.90
C LEU A 72 -4.15 12.56 5.96
N ILE A 73 -3.17 11.67 6.20
CA ILE A 73 -1.93 11.59 5.42
C ILE A 73 -2.14 10.82 4.11
N TYR A 74 -2.99 9.79 4.15
CA TYR A 74 -3.26 8.89 3.04
C TYR A 74 -4.71 9.00 2.58
N SER A 75 -4.90 9.05 1.27
CA SER A 75 -6.16 8.69 0.64
C SER A 75 -6.30 7.16 0.69
N THR A 76 -7.36 6.69 1.33
CA THR A 76 -7.62 5.27 1.54
C THR A 76 -8.70 4.80 0.56
N GLN A 77 -8.43 3.73 -0.18
CA GLN A 77 -9.40 3.12 -1.07
C GLN A 77 -9.61 1.66 -0.66
N THR A 78 -10.83 1.33 -0.24
CA THR A 78 -11.23 -0.04 0.04
C THR A 78 -11.54 -0.76 -1.27
N VAL A 79 -10.97 -1.94 -1.45
CA VAL A 79 -11.24 -2.82 -2.59
C VAL A 79 -11.48 -4.24 -2.10
N ASP A 80 -12.35 -4.97 -2.79
CA ASP A 80 -12.65 -6.36 -2.45
C ASP A 80 -11.48 -7.26 -2.85
N MET A 81 -11.22 -8.28 -2.04
CA MET A 81 -10.21 -9.29 -2.32
C MET A 81 -10.62 -10.15 -3.51
N VAL A 82 -9.68 -10.40 -4.42
CA VAL A 82 -9.89 -11.33 -5.53
C VAL A 82 -9.88 -12.76 -4.98
N ASN A 83 -11.03 -13.42 -5.03
CA ASN A 83 -11.14 -14.85 -4.72
C ASN A 83 -11.07 -15.67 -6.01
N VAL A 84 -10.21 -16.69 -6.02
CA VAL A 84 -10.05 -17.59 -7.17
C VAL A 84 -10.77 -18.90 -6.83
N PRO A 85 -11.90 -19.22 -7.48
CA PRO A 85 -12.67 -20.42 -7.16
C PRO A 85 -11.95 -21.70 -7.58
N ASP A 86 -12.37 -22.82 -7.01
CA ASP A 86 -11.84 -24.13 -7.36
C ASP A 86 -11.95 -24.41 -8.87
N GLY A 87 -10.95 -25.09 -9.42
CA GLY A 87 -10.85 -25.38 -10.85
C GLY A 87 -10.45 -24.18 -11.73
N HIS A 88 -10.19 -23.01 -11.14
CA HIS A 88 -9.74 -21.82 -11.86
C HIS A 88 -8.31 -21.44 -11.45
N TYR A 89 -7.64 -20.69 -12.32
CA TYR A 89 -6.34 -20.07 -12.03
C TYR A 89 -6.42 -18.57 -12.31
N ALA A 90 -5.71 -17.78 -11.51
CA ALA A 90 -5.53 -16.35 -11.75
C ALA A 90 -4.11 -16.07 -12.21
N ILE A 91 -3.96 -15.09 -13.11
CA ILE A 91 -2.67 -14.59 -13.55
C ILE A 91 -2.48 -13.20 -12.96
N LEU A 92 -1.35 -12.98 -12.29
CA LEU A 92 -0.94 -11.68 -11.79
C LEU A 92 0.28 -11.19 -12.59
N VAL A 93 0.18 -9.98 -13.14
CA VAL A 93 1.25 -9.36 -13.92
C VAL A 93 1.73 -8.10 -13.19
N ALA A 94 2.99 -8.07 -12.80
CA ALA A 94 3.60 -6.90 -12.18
C ALA A 94 3.81 -5.78 -13.22
N ARG A 95 3.14 -4.64 -13.04
CA ARG A 95 3.27 -3.47 -13.93
C ARG A 95 4.48 -2.58 -13.62
N ASP A 96 5.01 -2.71 -12.42
CA ASP A 96 6.18 -1.97 -11.91
C ASP A 96 7.25 -2.98 -11.45
N GLY A 97 8.50 -2.56 -11.44
CA GLY A 97 9.67 -3.39 -11.21
C GLY A 97 10.83 -2.99 -12.09
N LYS A 98 11.92 -3.75 -12.01
CA LYS A 98 13.06 -3.61 -12.91
C LYS A 98 12.69 -4.13 -14.30
N ASP A 99 13.16 -3.44 -15.34
CA ASP A 99 13.00 -3.94 -16.71
C ASP A 99 13.78 -5.24 -16.91
N LEU A 100 13.19 -6.17 -17.67
CA LEU A 100 13.86 -7.41 -18.02
C LEU A 100 15.03 -7.11 -18.98
N PRO A 101 16.25 -7.62 -18.71
CA PRO A 101 17.37 -7.48 -19.62
C PRO A 101 17.01 -8.03 -21.01
N ALA A 102 17.41 -7.32 -22.07
CA ALA A 102 17.02 -7.65 -23.45
C ALA A 102 17.53 -9.03 -23.92
N ASP A 103 18.51 -9.61 -23.24
CA ASP A 103 19.06 -10.95 -23.48
C ASP A 103 18.24 -12.08 -22.83
N ARG A 104 17.16 -11.76 -22.10
CA ARG A 104 16.39 -12.74 -21.33
C ARG A 104 14.90 -12.68 -21.65
N VAL A 105 14.28 -13.87 -21.73
CA VAL A 105 12.83 -14.04 -21.94
C VAL A 105 12.07 -14.13 -20.61
N ALA A 106 12.74 -14.57 -19.55
CA ALA A 106 12.16 -14.71 -18.22
C ALA A 106 13.07 -14.10 -17.14
N ALA A 107 12.45 -13.65 -16.05
CA ALA A 107 13.16 -13.17 -14.87
C ALA A 107 14.04 -14.28 -14.26
N PRO A 108 15.19 -13.94 -13.67
CA PRO A 108 15.96 -14.90 -12.89
C PRO A 108 15.12 -15.47 -11.74
N GLU A 109 15.39 -16.72 -11.39
CA GLU A 109 14.76 -17.37 -10.25
C GLU A 109 15.09 -16.65 -8.93
N TRP A 110 14.11 -16.56 -8.03
CA TRP A 110 14.35 -16.12 -6.66
C TRP A 110 15.01 -17.23 -5.86
N ILE A 111 15.88 -16.87 -4.91
CA ILE A 111 16.42 -17.84 -3.96
C ILE A 111 15.25 -18.49 -3.21
N ALA A 112 15.24 -19.82 -3.08
CA ALA A 112 14.12 -20.58 -2.51
C ALA A 112 13.62 -20.06 -1.14
N THR A 113 14.52 -19.52 -0.31
CA THR A 113 14.21 -18.93 0.99
C THR A 113 13.53 -17.56 0.91
N GLU A 114 13.67 -16.86 -0.22
CA GLU A 114 13.11 -15.52 -0.47
C GLU A 114 11.91 -15.56 -1.43
N ALA A 115 11.69 -16.68 -2.13
CA ALA A 115 10.57 -16.85 -3.04
C ALA A 115 9.20 -16.48 -2.42
N PRO A 116 8.87 -16.80 -1.15
CA PRO A 116 7.60 -16.35 -0.56
C PRO A 116 7.50 -14.82 -0.41
N LYS A 117 8.63 -14.13 -0.23
CA LYS A 117 8.68 -12.68 -0.07
C LYS A 117 8.45 -11.94 -1.38
N MET A 118 8.55 -12.61 -2.54
CA MET A 118 8.21 -12.00 -3.83
C MET A 118 6.72 -11.61 -3.91
N LEU A 119 5.86 -12.20 -3.08
CA LEU A 119 4.44 -11.86 -2.98
C LEU A 119 4.18 -10.57 -2.20
N ASP A 120 5.16 -10.10 -1.42
CA ASP A 120 5.11 -8.80 -0.79
C ASP A 120 5.54 -7.74 -1.82
N ALA A 121 4.61 -6.87 -2.20
CA ALA A 121 4.84 -5.85 -3.23
C ALA A 121 5.98 -4.89 -2.84
N GLU A 122 6.13 -4.54 -1.56
CA GLU A 122 7.19 -3.64 -1.11
C GLU A 122 8.55 -4.33 -1.21
N TYR A 123 8.63 -5.60 -0.78
CA TYR A 123 9.85 -6.39 -0.90
C TYR A 123 10.22 -6.62 -2.35
N PHE A 124 9.28 -7.03 -3.20
CA PHE A 124 9.46 -7.25 -4.63
C PHE A 124 10.05 -6.02 -5.34
N LEU A 125 9.48 -4.84 -5.11
CA LEU A 125 9.92 -3.60 -5.77
C LEU A 125 11.29 -3.13 -5.27
N THR A 126 11.67 -3.45 -4.04
CA THR A 126 12.94 -3.02 -3.43
C THR A 126 14.08 -4.00 -3.59
N HIS A 127 13.81 -5.29 -3.74
CA HIS A 127 14.80 -6.38 -3.79
C HIS A 127 14.99 -6.99 -5.19
N GLY A 128 14.69 -6.21 -6.25
CA GLY A 128 15.06 -6.57 -7.62
C GLY A 128 14.02 -7.41 -8.38
N GLY A 129 12.74 -7.31 -8.01
CA GLY A 129 11.64 -7.86 -8.79
C GLY A 129 11.57 -7.26 -10.20
N TYR A 130 11.36 -8.11 -11.20
CA TYR A 130 11.28 -7.73 -12.61
C TYR A 130 9.82 -7.56 -13.02
N ARG A 131 9.50 -6.47 -13.73
CA ARG A 131 8.16 -6.25 -14.25
C ARG A 131 7.78 -7.33 -15.28
N GLY A 132 6.49 -7.63 -15.36
CA GLY A 132 5.94 -8.51 -16.39
C GLY A 132 5.75 -7.80 -17.74
N PRO A 133 5.34 -8.57 -18.76
CA PRO A 133 5.03 -8.05 -20.11
C PRO A 133 3.83 -7.08 -20.15
#